data_AF-A0A9P7E451-F1
#
_entry.id   AF-A0A9P7E451-F1
#
_cell.length_a   1.000
_cell.length_b   1.000
_cell.length_c   1.000
_cell.angle_alpha   90.00
_cell.angle_beta   90.00
_cell.angle_gamma   90.00
#
_symmetry.space_group_name_H-M   'P 1'
#
loop_
_entity.id
_entity.type
_entity.pdbx_description
1 polymer ?
#
loop_
_entity_poly.entity_id
_entity_poly.type
_entity_poly.pdbx_seq_one_letter_code
_entity_poly.pdbx_strand_id
1 'polypeptide(L)'
;NFGTTIKEKLGIDLKGWPEGIPFQSPTSLNDHNTLLKLRNALKDGSCHWFRMSPRQREEYTTQLAVHHKRGETIGKPCKKRSDAGVARKCNGKENRCPRKHA
;
A
#
# COMPACT_ATOMS: atom_id res chain seq x y z
N ASN A 1 -3.07 -4.64 0.83
CA ASN A 1 -1.93 -5.50 0.48
C ASN A 1 -0.67 -4.77 0.90
N PHE A 2 -0.09 -5.11 2.06
CA PHE A 2 1.02 -4.34 2.62
C PHE A 2 2.28 -4.46 1.76
N GLY A 3 2.61 -5.68 1.33
CA GLY A 3 3.81 -5.93 0.53
C GLY A 3 3.83 -5.13 -0.76
N THR A 4 2.74 -5.16 -1.52
CA THR A 4 2.73 -4.46 -2.81
C THR A 4 2.53 -2.97 -2.70
N THR A 5 1.70 -2.50 -1.78
CA THR A 5 1.48 -1.05 -1.63
C THR A 5 2.76 -0.35 -1.17
N ILE A 6 3.58 -0.98 -0.32
CA ILE A 6 4.86 -0.42 0.13
C ILE A 6 5.85 -0.38 -1.04
N LYS A 7 6.02 -1.48 -1.78
CA LYS A 7 6.93 -1.55 -2.94
C LYS A 7 6.50 -0.61 -4.07
N GLU A 8 5.22 -0.58 -4.43
CA GLU A 8 4.73 0.23 -5.55
C GLU A 8 4.74 1.74 -5.25
N LYS A 9 4.26 2.15 -4.07
CA LYS A 9 4.11 3.59 -3.76
C LYS A 9 5.37 4.22 -3.23
N LEU A 10 6.10 3.50 -2.38
CA LEU A 10 7.28 4.06 -1.70
C LEU A 10 8.57 3.63 -2.40
N GLY A 11 8.53 2.55 -3.19
CA GLY A 11 9.72 1.95 -3.79
C GLY A 11 10.74 1.54 -2.72
N ILE A 12 10.20 1.01 -1.62
CA ILE A 12 10.93 0.43 -0.50
C ILE A 12 10.63 -1.05 -0.51
N ASP A 13 11.67 -1.86 -0.33
CA ASP A 13 11.54 -3.29 -0.18
C ASP A 13 12.20 -3.73 1.14
N LEU A 14 11.87 -4.93 1.57
CA LEU A 14 12.26 -5.52 2.82
C LEU A 14 13.11 -6.75 2.54
N LYS A 15 14.37 -6.70 2.96
CA LYS A 15 15.32 -7.80 2.78
C LYS A 15 15.43 -8.60 4.07
N GLY A 16 15.52 -9.93 3.93
CA GLY A 16 15.82 -10.84 5.04
C GLY A 16 14.73 -10.91 6.11
N TRP A 17 13.47 -10.81 5.69
CA TRP A 17 12.34 -11.07 6.59
C TRP A 17 12.45 -12.49 7.18
N PRO A 18 12.20 -12.67 8.50
CA PRO A 18 12.40 -13.96 9.15
C PRO A 18 11.50 -15.06 8.58
N GLU A 19 12.07 -16.24 8.38
CA GLU A 19 11.33 -17.41 7.91
C GLU A 19 10.29 -17.87 8.95
N GLY A 20 9.12 -18.31 8.47
CA GLY A 20 8.02 -18.75 9.32
C GLY A 20 7.18 -17.63 9.96
N ILE A 21 7.52 -16.35 9.72
CA ILE A 21 6.69 -15.22 10.15
C ILE A 21 5.91 -14.67 8.94
N PRO A 22 4.57 -14.75 8.91
CA PRO A 22 3.80 -14.18 7.81
C PRO A 22 3.94 -12.65 7.78
N PHE A 23 4.18 -12.09 6.60
CA PHE A 23 4.22 -10.64 6.40
C PHE A 23 2.80 -10.07 6.38
N GLN A 24 2.31 -9.66 7.54
CA GLN A 24 0.90 -9.29 7.77
C GLN A 24 0.75 -8.00 8.59
N SER A 25 -0.51 -7.62 8.87
CA SER A 25 -0.82 -6.45 9.71
C SER A 25 -0.19 -6.59 11.11
N PRO A 26 0.37 -5.52 11.69
CA PRO A 26 0.87 -5.55 13.07
C PRO A 26 -0.17 -6.05 14.08
N THR A 27 -1.45 -5.71 13.91
CA THR A 27 -2.55 -6.17 14.78
C THR A 27 -2.78 -7.68 14.75
N SER A 28 -2.32 -8.35 13.71
CA SER A 28 -2.40 -9.81 13.57
C SER A 28 -1.15 -10.53 14.11
N LEU A 29 -0.07 -9.79 14.38
CA LEU A 29 1.18 -10.32 14.95
C LEU A 29 1.13 -10.26 16.47
N ASN A 30 0.31 -11.13 17.08
CA ASN A 30 0.07 -11.13 18.53
C ASN A 30 0.91 -12.16 19.30
N ASP A 31 1.70 -13.00 18.62
CA ASP A 31 2.55 -13.98 19.30
C ASP A 31 3.87 -13.33 19.76
N HIS A 32 4.13 -13.39 21.07
CA HIS A 32 5.34 -12.83 21.69
C HIS A 32 6.63 -13.39 21.06
N ASN A 33 6.66 -14.69 20.76
CA ASN A 33 7.84 -15.32 20.18
C ASN A 33 8.11 -14.81 18.75
N THR A 34 7.07 -14.61 17.95
CA THR A 34 7.21 -14.01 16.62
C THR A 34 7.72 -12.57 16.70
N LEU A 35 7.21 -11.78 17.65
CA LEU A 35 7.66 -10.40 17.86
C LEU A 35 9.11 -10.33 18.31
N LEU A 36 9.54 -11.23 19.20
CA LEU A 36 10.93 -11.29 19.66
C LEU A 36 11.89 -11.65 18.52
N LYS A 37 11.54 -12.66 17.70
CA LYS A 37 12.32 -13.05 16.52
C LYS A 37 12.43 -11.89 15.52
N LEU A 38 11.31 -11.24 15.21
CA LEU A 38 11.31 -10.10 14.29
C LEU A 38 12.14 -8.93 14.83
N ARG A 39 12.01 -8.62 16.13
CA ARG A 39 12.81 -7.59 16.79
C ARG A 39 14.31 -7.89 16.69
N ASN A 40 14.71 -9.13 16.97
CA ASN A 40 16.11 -9.52 16.91
C ASN A 40 16.66 -9.40 15.49
N ALA A 41 15.92 -9.88 14.49
CA ALA A 41 16.25 -9.77 13.07
C ALA A 41 16.34 -8.31 12.58
N LEU A 42 15.53 -7.41 13.13
CA LEU A 42 15.64 -5.97 12.82
C LEU A 42 16.86 -5.34 13.49
N LYS A 43 17.23 -5.82 14.68
CA LYS A 43 18.32 -5.28 15.49
C LYS A 43 19.68 -5.74 15.00
N ASP A 44 19.81 -7.00 14.59
CA ASP A 44 21.03 -7.56 14.02
C ASP A 44 21.27 -7.14 12.55
N GLY A 45 20.24 -6.54 11.92
CA GLY A 45 20.28 -6.09 10.52
C GLY A 45 20.05 -7.20 9.51
N SER A 46 19.74 -8.43 9.93
CA SER A 46 19.38 -9.52 9.03
C SER A 46 18.11 -9.17 8.26
N CYS A 47 17.16 -8.52 8.92
CA CYS A 47 15.96 -7.93 8.37
C CYS A 47 16.11 -6.40 8.30
N HIS A 48 16.03 -5.81 7.11
CA HIS A 48 16.10 -4.35 6.97
C HIS A 48 15.33 -3.84 5.76
N TRP A 49 14.84 -2.61 5.91
CA TRP A 49 14.24 -1.85 4.82
C TRP A 49 15.34 -1.27 3.95
N PHE A 50 15.19 -1.39 2.63
CA PHE A 50 16.07 -0.74 1.68
C PHE A 50 15.28 -0.05 0.59
N ARG A 51 15.84 1.04 0.06
CA ARG A 51 15.25 1.76 -1.05
C ARG A 51 15.57 1.02 -2.34
N MET A 52 14.55 0.67 -3.10
CA MET A 52 14.74 0.04 -4.41
C MET A 52 15.37 1.03 -5.38
N SER A 53 16.36 0.56 -6.12
CA SER A 53 16.90 1.28 -7.28
C SER A 53 15.83 1.41 -8.39
N PRO A 54 15.98 2.36 -9.33
CA PRO A 54 15.07 2.49 -10.47
C PRO A 54 14.89 1.18 -11.26
N ARG A 55 16.00 0.48 -11.51
CA ARG A 55 15.99 -0.82 -12.19
C ARG A 55 15.17 -1.88 -11.43
N GLN A 56 15.35 -1.98 -10.12
CA GLN A 56 14.57 -2.92 -9.30
C GLN A 56 13.07 -2.58 -9.30
N ARG A 57 12.72 -1.30 -9.40
CA ARG A 57 11.31 -0.87 -9.51
C ARG A 57 10.72 -1.32 -10.84
N GLU A 58 11.45 -1.17 -11.95
CA GLU A 58 11.00 -1.62 -13.28
C GLU A 58 10.86 -3.14 -13.37
N GLU A 59 11.81 -3.89 -12.81
CA GLU A 59 11.73 -5.35 -12.72
C GLU A 59 10.49 -5.77 -11.92
N TYR A 60 10.22 -5.09 -10.81
CA TYR A 60 9.07 -5.37 -9.95
C TYR A 60 7.72 -5.00 -10.61
N THR A 61 7.63 -3.88 -11.33
CA THR A 61 6.40 -3.54 -12.09
C THR A 61 6.15 -4.53 -13.22
N THR A 62 7.21 -5.03 -13.88
CA THR A 62 7.12 -6.07 -14.90
C THR A 62 6.60 -7.39 -14.30
N GLN A 63 7.13 -7.79 -13.13
CA GLN A 63 6.63 -8.97 -12.41
C GLN A 63 5.15 -8.81 -12.05
N LEU A 64 4.75 -7.65 -11.50
CA LEU A 64 3.35 -7.37 -11.20
C LEU A 64 2.46 -7.50 -12.45
N ALA A 65 2.89 -6.98 -13.59
CA ALA A 65 2.14 -7.09 -14.85
C ALA A 65 1.96 -8.57 -15.28
N VAL A 66 2.98 -9.41 -15.10
CA VAL A 66 2.89 -10.86 -15.36
C VAL A 66 1.89 -11.53 -14.42
N HIS A 67 1.92 -11.22 -13.12
CA HIS A 67 0.97 -11.75 -12.15
C HIS A 67 -0.48 -11.32 -12.45
N HIS A 68 -0.69 -10.05 -12.83
CA HIS A 68 -1.99 -9.56 -13.27
C HIS A 68 -2.49 -10.29 -14.53
N LYS A 69 -1.62 -10.56 -15.50
CA LYS A 69 -1.95 -11.36 -16.69
C LYS A 69 -2.29 -12.81 -16.34
N ARG A 70 -1.69 -13.36 -15.29
CA ARG A 70 -1.97 -14.71 -14.75
C ARG A 70 -3.29 -14.77 -13.95
N GLY A 71 -3.95 -13.64 -13.73
CA GLY A 71 -5.18 -13.56 -12.94
C GLY A 71 -4.96 -13.60 -11.42
N GLU A 72 -3.70 -13.59 -10.97
CA GLU A 72 -3.37 -13.47 -9.55
C GLU A 72 -3.66 -12.04 -9.11
N THR A 73 -4.76 -11.89 -8.38
CA THR A 73 -5.11 -10.59 -7.81
C THR A 73 -4.18 -10.33 -6.63
N ILE A 74 -3.11 -9.58 -6.86
CA ILE A 74 -2.17 -9.22 -5.80
C ILE A 74 -2.80 -8.13 -4.92
N GLY A 75 -3.71 -8.56 -4.04
CA GLY A 75 -4.44 -7.71 -3.10
C GLY A 75 -5.89 -7.49 -3.50
N LYS A 76 -6.80 -7.45 -2.52
CA LYS A 76 -8.21 -7.11 -2.78
C LYS A 76 -8.29 -5.70 -3.42
N PRO A 77 -8.91 -5.56 -4.60
CA PRO A 77 -9.26 -4.26 -5.14
C PRO A 77 -10.12 -3.53 -4.12
N CYS A 78 -9.81 -2.26 -3.85
CA CYS A 78 -10.64 -1.47 -2.96
C CYS A 78 -12.03 -1.36 -3.60
N LYS A 79 -13.08 -1.69 -2.84
CA LYS A 79 -14.46 -1.58 -3.33
C LYS A 79 -14.70 -0.16 -3.81
N LYS A 80 -15.15 0.01 -5.05
CA LYS A 80 -15.61 1.32 -5.54
C LYS A 80 -16.68 1.82 -4.57
N ARG A 81 -16.55 3.07 -4.13
CA ARG A 81 -17.59 3.67 -3.29
C ARG A 81 -18.89 3.76 -4.10
N SER A 82 -20.02 3.60 -3.44
CA SER A 82 -21.34 3.64 -4.09
C SER A 82 -21.66 5.00 -4.72
N ASP A 83 -21.03 6.06 -4.23
CA ASP A 83 -21.12 7.44 -4.73
C ASP A 83 -20.06 7.78 -5.79
N ALA A 84 -19.22 6.83 -6.20
CA ALA A 84 -18.21 7.07 -7.21
C ALA A 84 -18.88 7.42 -8.56
N GLY A 85 -18.75 8.68 -8.99
CA GLY A 85 -19.39 9.21 -10.20
C GLY A 85 -20.75 9.89 -9.93
N VAL A 86 -21.25 9.88 -8.69
CA VAL A 86 -22.47 10.59 -8.31
C VAL A 86 -22.12 12.05 -7.99
N ALA A 87 -22.77 12.99 -8.69
CA ALA A 87 -22.63 14.41 -8.40
C ALA A 87 -23.02 14.68 -6.94
N ARG A 88 -22.06 15.15 -6.13
CA ARG A 88 -22.34 15.57 -4.76
C ARG A 88 -23.32 16.75 -4.83
N LYS A 89 -24.45 16.66 -4.13
CA LYS A 89 -25.35 17.80 -3.97
C LYS A 89 -24.57 18.89 -3.21
N CYS A 90 -24.18 19.94 -3.93
CA CYS A 90 -23.82 21.19 -3.28
C CYS A 90 -25.10 21.73 -2.64
N ASN A 91 -25.22 21.65 -1.32
CA ASN A 91 -26.25 22.39 -0.60
C ASN A 91 -25.86 23.88 -0.62
N GLY A 92 -26.02 24.51 -1.79
CA GLY A 92 -25.97 25.96 -1.93
C GLY A 92 -27.29 26.54 -1.45
N LYS A 93 -27.38 26.86 -0.15
CA LYS A 93 -28.25 27.95 0.28
C LYS A 93 -27.35 29.16 0.45
N GLU A 94 -27.49 30.14 -0.44
CA GLU A 94 -27.81 31.52 -0.05
C GLU A 94 -27.88 32.41 -1.31
N ASN A 95 -29.04 33.04 -1.46
CA ASN A 95 -29.27 34.13 -2.40
C ASN A 95 -28.27 35.27 -2.13
N ARG A 96 -27.38 35.59 -3.06
CA ARG A 96 -26.76 36.93 -3.14
C ARG A 96 -26.73 37.41 -4.59
N CYS A 97 -27.35 38.58 -4.79
CA CYS A 97 -27.55 39.29 -6.05
C CYS A 97 -26.25 39.41 -6.89
N PRO A 98 -26.35 39.47 -8.22
CA PRO A 98 -25.18 39.65 -9.07
C PRO A 98 -24.59 41.05 -8.90
N ARG A 99 -23.31 41.15 -8.51
CA ARG A 99 -22.54 42.39 -8.68
C ARG A 99 -22.32 42.61 -10.18
N LYS A 100 -23.00 43.60 -10.74
CA LYS A 100 -22.71 44.15 -12.06
C LYS A 100 -21.34 44.84 -11.97
N HIS A 101 -20.39 44.42 -12.78
CA HIS A 101 -19.20 45.20 -13.11
C HIS A 101 -19.33 45.64 -14.57
N ALA A 102 -18.86 46.88 -14.82
CA ALA A 102 -18.99 47.72 -16.01
C ALA A 102 -20.34 48.45 -16.15
#